data_AF-A0A5N9BUM4-F1
#
_entry.id   AF-A0A5N9BUM4-F1
#
_cell.length_a   1.000
_cell.length_b   1.000
_cell.length_c   1.000
_cell.angle_alpha   90.00
_cell.angle_beta   90.00
_cell.angle_gamma   90.00
#
_symmetry.space_group_name_H-M   'P 1'
#
loop_
_entity.id
_entity.type
_entity.pdbx_description
1 polymer ?
#
loop_
_entity_poly.entity_id
_entity_poly.type
_entity_poly.pdbx_seq_one_letter_code
_entity_poly.pdbx_strand_id
1 'polypeptide(L)'
;MDSNLNKFISSLHASEYRCVLALAGAGSRALSWLLEVPGSSRTLIEATVPYSLESLSELLGKRPQTAVSMRTAQYMAQKAFCKAKLLCSNSSMLIGVGCTATIATDREKKGDHKAYISIMSEQGLTNWYVQFTKGLLTRSQEEQSISHAILYALSNTINLSDKLDIELDQGVELEYIGFDYGVSDLVDDSGYLYFEIDTPIKVGNEFNPGAILPGSFDPIHAGHTALLKASEEFLRKEVVFELSMANVDKPDISVEDASIRINQMFGKWPLILTRADTFSRKAKLFPGAVFVVGYDTGLRIIDSKYYDNDVNNMIEQLDEIKQLKCSFVVAARCINGSLLTLKDLKVPKQFADIFHELPIELFREDISSTEIRANSLDKE
;
A
#
# COMPACT_ATOMS: atom_id res chain seq x y z
N MET A 1 0.48 19.23 -31.24
CA MET A 1 -0.12 18.86 -29.94
C MET A 1 -1.41 19.66 -29.76
N ASP A 2 -2.44 19.09 -29.14
CA ASP A 2 -3.67 19.85 -28.80
C ASP A 2 -3.38 20.99 -27.80
N SER A 3 -4.15 22.08 -27.87
CA SER A 3 -3.97 23.28 -27.05
C SER A 3 -4.21 23.02 -25.56
N ASN A 4 -5.20 22.19 -25.21
CA ASN A 4 -5.48 21.86 -23.81
C ASN A 4 -4.36 21.01 -23.22
N LEU A 5 -3.86 20.04 -24.00
CA LEU A 5 -2.73 19.21 -23.64
C LEU A 5 -1.45 20.03 -23.41
N ASN A 6 -1.14 20.95 -24.33
CA ASN A 6 0.03 21.81 -24.19
C ASN A 6 -0.07 22.72 -22.95
N LYS A 7 -1.26 23.26 -22.67
CA LYS A 7 -1.52 24.07 -21.47
C LYS A 7 -1.28 23.27 -20.20
N PHE A 8 -1.85 22.06 -20.09
CA PHE A 8 -1.65 21.19 -18.94
C PHE A 8 -0.18 20.84 -18.72
N ILE A 9 0.54 20.42 -19.76
CA ILE A 9 1.97 20.06 -19.66
C ILE A 9 2.80 21.28 -19.26
N SER A 10 2.48 22.46 -19.80
CA SER A 10 3.16 23.71 -19.41
C SER A 10 2.96 24.03 -17.92
N SER A 11 1.73 23.91 -17.42
CA SER A 11 1.42 24.10 -16.00
C SER A 11 2.09 23.04 -15.11
N LEU A 12 2.14 21.79 -15.56
CA LEU A 12 2.89 20.73 -14.88
C LEU A 12 4.39 21.06 -14.79
N HIS A 13 5.01 21.53 -15.88
CA HIS A 13 6.42 21.96 -15.88
C HIS A 13 6.69 23.22 -15.08
N ALA A 14 5.67 24.05 -14.82
CA ALA A 14 5.78 25.21 -13.93
C ALA A 14 5.58 24.85 -12.45
N SER A 15 5.07 23.65 -12.15
CA SER A 15 4.80 23.19 -10.80
C SER A 15 6.00 22.55 -10.11
N GLU A 16 5.83 22.17 -8.84
CA GLU A 16 6.83 21.44 -8.05
C GLU A 16 6.76 19.91 -8.28
N TYR A 17 5.77 19.41 -9.02
CA TYR A 17 5.61 17.98 -9.26
C TYR A 17 6.75 17.43 -10.13
N ARG A 18 7.32 16.33 -9.68
CA ARG A 18 8.38 15.61 -10.40
C ARG A 18 8.01 14.14 -10.52
N CYS A 19 8.26 13.55 -11.69
CA CYS A 19 7.80 12.20 -11.99
C CYS A 19 8.88 11.32 -12.62
N VAL A 20 8.79 10.02 -12.32
CA VAL A 20 9.44 8.95 -13.09
C VAL A 20 8.35 8.18 -13.83
N LEU A 21 8.60 7.85 -15.09
CA LEU A 21 7.67 7.08 -15.93
C LEU A 21 8.21 5.67 -16.17
N ALA A 22 7.35 4.67 -16.04
CA ALA A 22 7.59 3.30 -16.49
C ALA A 22 6.46 2.91 -17.45
N LEU A 23 6.77 2.69 -18.72
CA LEU A 23 5.79 2.52 -19.79
C LEU A 23 6.07 1.25 -20.61
N ALA A 24 5.12 0.33 -20.71
CA ALA A 24 5.27 -0.92 -21.46
C ALA A 24 4.10 -1.17 -22.42
N GLY A 25 4.40 -1.65 -23.62
CA GLY A 25 3.40 -1.98 -24.65
C GLY A 25 2.85 -0.77 -25.41
N ALA A 26 2.47 0.30 -24.72
CA ALA A 26 2.01 1.57 -25.28
C ALA A 26 2.18 2.74 -24.29
N GLY A 27 1.92 3.97 -24.73
CA GLY A 27 1.98 5.18 -23.90
C GLY A 27 3.22 6.05 -24.13
N SER A 28 4.08 5.65 -25.07
CA SER A 28 5.34 6.34 -25.38
C SER A 28 5.14 7.78 -25.90
N ARG A 29 3.98 8.07 -26.51
CA ARG A 29 3.67 9.43 -26.97
C ARG A 29 3.45 10.40 -25.80
N ALA A 30 3.01 9.92 -24.64
CA ALA A 30 2.93 10.76 -23.43
C ALA A 30 4.31 11.27 -23.02
N LEU A 31 5.32 10.39 -23.03
CA LEU A 31 6.72 10.78 -22.82
C LEU A 31 7.20 11.78 -23.88
N SER A 32 6.89 11.52 -25.15
CA SER A 32 7.24 12.44 -26.24
C SER A 32 6.65 13.83 -26.03
N TRP A 33 5.37 13.93 -25.66
CA TRP A 33 4.69 15.21 -25.44
C TRP A 33 5.23 15.95 -24.22
N LEU A 34 5.54 15.24 -23.13
CA LEU A 34 6.22 15.84 -21.98
C LEU A 34 7.57 16.43 -22.38
N LEU A 35 8.35 15.73 -23.21
CA LEU A 35 9.67 16.20 -23.64
C LEU A 35 9.61 17.34 -24.68
N GLU A 36 8.55 17.40 -25.48
CA GLU A 36 8.34 18.41 -26.52
C GLU A 36 8.11 19.81 -25.93
N VAL A 37 7.51 19.91 -24.74
CA VAL A 37 7.25 21.20 -24.07
C VAL A 37 8.47 21.67 -23.27
N PRO A 38 8.94 22.92 -23.46
CA PRO A 38 10.07 23.45 -22.72
C PRO A 38 9.87 23.42 -21.19
N GLY A 39 10.94 23.07 -20.46
CA GLY A 39 10.91 22.96 -19.00
C GLY A 39 10.70 21.54 -18.46
N SER A 40 10.61 20.55 -19.37
CA SER A 40 10.45 19.14 -19.04
C SER A 40 11.44 18.59 -18.02
N SER A 41 12.68 19.09 -17.99
CA SER A 41 13.70 18.68 -17.01
C SER A 41 13.37 19.02 -15.55
N ARG A 42 12.42 19.94 -15.29
CA ARG A 42 11.94 20.24 -13.94
C ARG A 42 11.00 19.15 -13.43
N THR A 43 10.17 18.62 -14.32
CA THR A 43 9.17 17.60 -13.99
C THR A 43 9.71 16.18 -14.19
N LEU A 44 10.25 15.85 -15.35
CA LEU A 44 10.63 14.48 -15.68
C LEU A 44 12.01 14.15 -15.12
N ILE A 45 12.06 13.22 -14.18
CA ILE A 45 13.30 12.74 -13.54
C ILE A 45 13.94 11.64 -14.40
N GLU A 46 13.15 10.62 -14.76
CA GLU A 46 13.58 9.46 -15.53
C GLU A 46 12.37 8.88 -16.27
N ALA A 47 12.59 8.25 -17.41
CA ALA A 47 11.58 7.44 -18.10
C ALA A 47 12.19 6.11 -18.54
N THR A 48 11.54 5.02 -18.19
CA THR A 48 11.93 3.65 -18.53
C THR A 48 10.87 2.99 -19.39
N VAL A 49 11.28 2.32 -20.46
CA VAL A 49 10.39 1.58 -21.36
C VAL A 49 10.76 0.09 -21.31
N PRO A 50 10.31 -0.67 -20.29
CA PRO A 50 10.68 -2.08 -20.11
C PRO A 50 9.91 -2.97 -21.10
N TYR A 51 10.29 -2.93 -22.37
CA TYR A 51 9.48 -3.46 -23.47
C TYR A 51 9.51 -4.99 -23.59
N SER A 52 10.66 -5.62 -23.33
CA SER A 52 10.77 -7.08 -23.32
C SER A 52 10.30 -7.67 -22.00
N LEU A 53 9.92 -8.95 -22.00
CA LEU A 53 9.53 -9.62 -20.76
C LEU A 53 10.69 -9.70 -19.77
N GLU A 54 11.93 -9.82 -20.26
CA GLU A 54 13.15 -9.83 -19.45
C GLU A 54 13.35 -8.48 -18.76
N SER A 55 13.25 -7.37 -19.51
CA SER A 55 13.40 -6.01 -18.96
C SER A 55 12.26 -5.68 -17.99
N LEU A 56 11.04 -6.10 -18.29
CA LEU A 56 9.91 -5.98 -17.36
C LEU A 56 10.15 -6.81 -16.10
N SER A 57 10.64 -8.05 -16.23
CA SER A 57 10.94 -8.91 -15.08
C SER A 57 12.05 -8.34 -14.21
N GLU A 58 13.05 -7.70 -14.81
CA GLU A 58 14.13 -7.00 -14.11
C GLU A 58 13.60 -5.80 -13.33
N LEU A 59 12.81 -4.92 -13.98
CA LEU A 59 12.19 -3.77 -13.31
C LEU A 59 11.31 -4.21 -12.13
N LEU A 60 10.52 -5.26 -12.34
CA LEU A 60 9.62 -5.81 -11.32
C LEU A 60 10.37 -6.63 -10.26
N GLY A 61 11.60 -7.08 -10.51
CA GLY A 61 12.33 -8.02 -9.65
C GLY A 61 11.77 -9.46 -9.65
N LYS A 62 10.69 -9.73 -10.38
CA LYS A 62 10.13 -11.07 -10.61
C LYS A 62 9.43 -11.13 -11.95
N ARG A 63 9.39 -12.32 -12.54
CA ARG A 63 8.63 -12.54 -13.78
C ARG A 63 7.12 -12.42 -13.50
N PRO A 64 6.39 -11.51 -14.16
CA PRO A 64 4.95 -11.39 -13.95
C PRO A 64 4.21 -12.57 -14.59
N GLN A 65 3.10 -13.01 -13.97
CA GLN A 65 2.20 -14.01 -14.56
C GLN A 65 1.64 -13.52 -15.90
N THR A 66 1.25 -12.24 -15.95
CA THR A 66 0.78 -11.55 -17.16
C THR A 66 1.44 -10.17 -17.24
N ALA A 67 2.03 -9.83 -18.40
CA ALA A 67 2.66 -8.53 -18.60
C ALA A 67 1.63 -7.38 -18.52
N VAL A 68 0.39 -7.60 -18.96
CA VAL A 68 -0.69 -6.59 -18.95
C VAL A 68 -1.72 -6.95 -17.90
N SER A 69 -1.53 -6.39 -16.71
CA SER A 69 -2.47 -6.48 -15.59
C SER A 69 -2.40 -5.22 -14.74
N MET A 70 -3.44 -4.95 -13.96
CA MET A 70 -3.43 -3.87 -12.98
C MET A 70 -2.23 -4.01 -12.04
N ARG A 71 -2.04 -5.19 -11.45
CA ARG A 71 -0.90 -5.50 -10.58
C ARG A 71 0.46 -5.15 -11.20
N THR A 72 0.65 -5.40 -12.49
CA THR A 72 1.89 -5.00 -13.18
C THR A 72 2.04 -3.49 -13.29
N ALA A 73 0.99 -2.75 -13.66
CA ALA A 73 1.03 -1.28 -13.70
C ALA A 73 1.33 -0.68 -12.33
N GLN A 74 0.73 -1.23 -11.27
CA GLN A 74 0.93 -0.79 -9.89
C GLN A 74 2.40 -0.88 -9.46
N TYR A 75 3.07 -2.00 -9.77
CA TYR A 75 4.50 -2.13 -9.48
C TYR A 75 5.38 -1.22 -10.31
N MET A 76 5.04 -1.02 -11.58
CA MET A 76 5.75 -0.08 -12.43
C MET A 76 5.68 1.33 -11.83
N ALA A 77 4.50 1.73 -11.34
CA ALA A 77 4.30 3.00 -10.64
C ALA A 77 5.05 3.07 -9.31
N GLN A 78 5.00 2.02 -8.49
CA GLN A 78 5.76 1.93 -7.23
C GLN A 78 7.27 2.04 -7.46
N LYS A 79 7.81 1.28 -8.41
CA LYS A 79 9.24 1.30 -8.75
C LYS A 79 9.66 2.67 -9.27
N ALA A 80 8.86 3.27 -10.12
CA ALA A 80 9.07 4.64 -10.58
C ALA A 80 9.07 5.64 -9.40
N PHE A 81 8.13 5.52 -8.46
CA PHE A 81 8.07 6.40 -7.29
C PHE A 81 9.26 6.22 -6.34
N CYS A 82 9.67 4.98 -6.05
CA CYS A 82 10.85 4.69 -5.22
C CYS A 82 12.12 5.22 -5.89
N LYS A 83 12.23 5.07 -7.21
CA LYS A 83 13.31 5.66 -8.01
C LYS A 83 13.29 7.19 -7.91
N ALA A 84 12.12 7.81 -7.98
CA ALA A 84 11.95 9.25 -7.80
C ALA A 84 12.44 9.70 -6.41
N LYS A 85 12.07 9.00 -5.34
CA LYS A 85 12.55 9.25 -3.97
C LYS A 85 14.06 9.13 -3.83
N LEU A 86 14.64 8.08 -4.43
CA LEU A 86 16.08 7.85 -4.41
C LEU A 86 16.86 8.98 -5.10
N LEU A 87 16.38 9.46 -6.24
CA LEU A 87 17.05 10.49 -7.03
C LEU A 87 16.77 11.92 -6.52
N CYS A 88 15.68 12.11 -5.78
CA CYS A 88 15.18 13.43 -5.38
C CYS A 88 14.83 13.46 -3.88
N SER A 89 15.83 13.28 -3.03
CA SER A 89 15.69 13.15 -1.58
C SER A 89 15.06 14.37 -0.85
N ASN A 90 14.94 15.53 -1.50
CA ASN A 90 14.40 16.77 -0.92
C ASN A 90 13.06 17.24 -1.56
N SER A 91 12.44 16.46 -2.44
CA SER A 91 11.17 16.84 -3.10
C SER A 91 9.99 16.13 -2.45
N SER A 92 8.95 16.89 -2.08
CA SER A 92 7.73 16.37 -1.46
C SER A 92 6.65 15.97 -2.48
N MET A 93 6.77 16.40 -3.74
CA MET A 93 5.77 16.24 -4.78
C MET A 93 6.21 15.24 -5.85
N LEU A 94 6.63 14.05 -5.40
CA LEU A 94 7.14 12.98 -6.25
C LEU A 94 6.02 12.08 -6.75
N ILE A 95 6.17 11.60 -7.98
CA ILE A 95 5.18 10.76 -8.65
C ILE A 95 5.88 9.61 -9.38
N GLY A 96 5.36 8.41 -9.22
CA GLY A 96 5.67 7.27 -10.08
C GLY A 96 4.50 6.97 -11.01
N VAL A 97 4.76 6.89 -12.31
CA VAL A 97 3.74 6.55 -13.31
C VAL A 97 4.06 5.17 -13.86
N GLY A 98 3.11 4.24 -13.78
CA GLY A 98 3.20 2.92 -14.36
C GLY A 98 2.11 2.72 -15.40
N CYS A 99 2.47 2.29 -16.61
CA CYS A 99 1.52 1.87 -17.62
C CYS A 99 1.98 0.57 -18.27
N THR A 100 1.07 -0.40 -18.37
CA THR A 100 1.25 -1.58 -19.22
C THR A 100 0.03 -1.76 -20.11
N ALA A 101 0.28 -2.06 -21.39
CA ALA A 101 -0.78 -2.15 -22.38
C ALA A 101 -0.57 -3.30 -23.37
N THR A 102 -1.68 -3.79 -23.92
CA THR A 102 -1.69 -4.60 -25.13
C THR A 102 -2.57 -3.90 -26.16
N ILE A 103 -1.94 -3.45 -27.25
CA ILE A 103 -2.59 -2.83 -28.40
C ILE A 103 -2.41 -3.69 -29.66
N ALA A 104 -3.00 -3.25 -30.76
CA ALA A 104 -2.92 -3.91 -32.05
C ALA A 104 -1.48 -4.26 -32.45
N THR A 105 -1.30 -5.47 -32.98
CA THR A 105 -0.02 -5.97 -33.50
C THR A 105 -0.15 -6.39 -34.96
N ASP A 106 0.98 -6.73 -35.57
CA ASP A 106 1.08 -7.34 -36.90
C ASP A 106 0.36 -8.70 -37.04
N ARG A 107 0.03 -9.34 -35.91
CA ARG A 107 -0.83 -10.53 -35.82
C ARG A 107 -2.15 -10.23 -35.08
N GLU A 108 -3.22 -10.92 -35.48
CA GLU A 108 -4.49 -10.89 -34.73
C GLU A 108 -4.33 -11.50 -33.33
N LYS A 109 -4.76 -10.75 -32.31
CA LYS A 109 -4.75 -11.20 -30.91
C LYS A 109 -6.13 -11.72 -30.51
N LYS A 110 -6.16 -12.88 -29.86
CA LYS A 110 -7.38 -13.43 -29.23
C LYS A 110 -7.86 -12.57 -28.05
N GLY A 111 -6.95 -12.07 -27.21
CA GLY A 111 -7.28 -11.22 -26.05
C GLY A 111 -7.59 -9.77 -26.41
N ASP A 112 -8.30 -9.06 -25.53
CA ASP A 112 -8.73 -7.67 -25.75
C ASP A 112 -7.57 -6.68 -25.81
N HIS A 113 -7.79 -5.59 -26.54
CA HIS A 113 -6.89 -4.44 -26.50
C HIS A 113 -7.24 -3.61 -25.27
N LYS A 114 -6.25 -3.37 -24.41
CA LYS A 114 -6.44 -2.74 -23.11
C LYS A 114 -5.16 -2.18 -22.52
N ALA A 115 -5.30 -1.27 -21.57
CA ALA A 115 -4.20 -0.77 -20.77
C ALA A 115 -4.59 -0.65 -19.30
N TYR A 116 -3.61 -0.79 -18.43
CA TYR A 116 -3.72 -0.42 -17.02
C TYR A 116 -2.73 0.71 -16.76
N ILE A 117 -3.20 1.74 -16.05
CA ILE A 117 -2.42 2.92 -15.67
C ILE A 117 -2.53 3.06 -14.16
N SER A 118 -1.38 3.22 -13.51
CA SER A 118 -1.27 3.41 -12.07
C SER A 118 -0.40 4.63 -11.80
N ILE A 119 -0.85 5.50 -10.90
CA ILE A 119 -0.11 6.67 -10.44
C ILE A 119 0.15 6.49 -8.95
N MET A 120 1.42 6.53 -8.57
CA MET A 120 1.87 6.46 -7.18
C MET A 120 2.36 7.83 -6.74
N SER A 121 1.90 8.31 -5.59
CA SER A 121 2.37 9.54 -4.94
C SER A 121 2.46 9.36 -3.42
N GLU A 122 2.81 10.42 -2.69
CA GLU A 122 2.79 10.40 -1.21
C GLU A 122 1.39 10.18 -0.63
N GLN A 123 0.34 10.37 -1.43
CA GLN A 123 -1.06 10.14 -1.08
C GLN A 123 -1.50 8.69 -1.35
N GLY A 124 -0.64 7.87 -1.96
CA GLY A 124 -0.92 6.47 -2.31
C GLY A 124 -1.09 6.25 -3.81
N LEU A 125 -1.80 5.18 -4.16
CA LEU A 125 -1.92 4.65 -5.51
C LEU A 125 -3.30 4.84 -6.10
N THR A 126 -3.38 5.44 -7.27
CA THR A 126 -4.62 5.57 -8.03
C THR A 126 -4.52 4.77 -9.33
N ASN A 127 -5.61 4.12 -9.73
CA ASN A 127 -5.64 3.19 -10.86
C ASN A 127 -6.71 3.54 -11.88
N TRP A 128 -6.37 3.30 -13.15
CA TRP A 128 -7.26 3.42 -14.30
C TRP A 128 -7.14 2.21 -15.21
N TYR A 129 -8.26 1.91 -15.86
CA TYR A 129 -8.37 0.88 -16.86
C TYR A 129 -8.83 1.47 -18.19
N VAL A 130 -8.14 1.13 -19.27
CA VAL A 130 -8.53 1.50 -20.63
C VAL A 130 -8.92 0.25 -21.38
N GLN A 131 -10.11 0.25 -21.97
CA GLN A 131 -10.59 -0.82 -22.83
C GLN A 131 -10.85 -0.30 -24.24
N PHE A 132 -10.54 -1.13 -25.23
CA PHE A 132 -10.75 -0.83 -26.64
C PHE A 132 -11.71 -1.84 -27.26
N THR A 133 -12.64 -1.33 -28.07
CA THR A 133 -13.41 -2.14 -29.00
C THR A 133 -12.53 -2.50 -30.20
N LYS A 134 -12.27 -3.80 -30.39
CA LYS A 134 -11.38 -4.28 -31.45
C LYS A 134 -11.84 -3.88 -32.84
N GLY A 135 -10.88 -3.49 -33.68
CA GLY A 135 -11.09 -3.22 -35.11
C GLY A 135 -11.60 -1.81 -35.43
N LEU A 136 -11.91 -0.98 -34.42
CA LEU A 136 -12.31 0.41 -34.65
C LEU A 136 -11.13 1.37 -34.80
N LEU A 137 -10.02 1.10 -34.10
CA LEU A 137 -8.83 1.95 -34.09
C LEU A 137 -7.61 1.27 -34.68
N THR A 138 -6.78 2.06 -35.33
CA THR A 138 -5.43 1.66 -35.72
C THR A 138 -4.52 1.60 -34.50
N ARG A 139 -3.42 0.83 -34.60
CA ARG A 139 -2.39 0.80 -33.54
C ARG A 139 -1.92 2.20 -33.11
N SER A 140 -1.76 3.12 -34.07
CA SER A 140 -1.30 4.49 -33.78
C SER A 140 -2.34 5.31 -33.02
N GLN A 141 -3.63 5.05 -33.25
CA GLN A 141 -4.72 5.66 -32.50
C GLN A 141 -4.78 5.08 -31.09
N GLU A 142 -4.71 3.76 -30.92
CA GLU A 142 -4.68 3.15 -29.57
C GLU A 142 -3.49 3.65 -28.73
N GLU A 143 -2.30 3.78 -29.33
CA GLU A 143 -1.13 4.40 -28.68
C GLU A 143 -1.41 5.86 -28.24
N GLN A 144 -2.13 6.61 -29.07
CA GLN A 144 -2.51 7.99 -28.79
C GLN A 144 -3.51 8.07 -27.64
N SER A 145 -4.56 7.25 -27.65
CA SER A 145 -5.60 7.25 -26.62
C SER A 145 -5.00 6.83 -25.26
N ILE A 146 -4.11 5.83 -25.22
CA ILE A 146 -3.40 5.44 -23.99
C ILE A 146 -2.51 6.59 -23.49
N SER A 147 -1.82 7.28 -24.40
CA SER A 147 -0.95 8.40 -24.02
C SER A 147 -1.75 9.58 -23.44
N HIS A 148 -2.93 9.88 -23.98
CA HIS A 148 -3.85 10.85 -23.38
C HIS A 148 -4.35 10.37 -22.02
N ALA A 149 -4.75 9.10 -21.90
CA ALA A 149 -5.22 8.52 -20.64
C ALA A 149 -4.15 8.59 -19.54
N ILE A 150 -2.87 8.38 -19.85
CA ILE A 150 -1.76 8.52 -18.88
C ILE A 150 -1.69 9.95 -18.33
N LEU A 151 -1.75 10.96 -19.22
CA LEU A 151 -1.68 12.37 -18.81
C LEU A 151 -2.95 12.82 -18.10
N TYR A 152 -4.11 12.27 -18.47
CA TYR A 152 -5.38 12.48 -17.77
C TYR A 152 -5.34 11.89 -16.35
N ALA A 153 -4.86 10.66 -16.20
CA ALA A 153 -4.67 10.01 -14.90
C ALA A 153 -3.72 10.83 -14.00
N LEU A 154 -2.60 11.27 -14.56
CA LEU A 154 -1.66 12.16 -13.87
C LEU A 154 -2.34 13.46 -13.43
N SER A 155 -3.07 14.12 -14.34
CA SER A 155 -3.81 15.36 -14.06
C SER A 155 -4.84 15.20 -12.95
N ASN A 156 -5.56 14.08 -12.92
CA ASN A 156 -6.55 13.80 -11.89
C ASN A 156 -5.95 13.43 -10.53
N THR A 157 -4.70 12.95 -10.50
CA THR A 157 -4.01 12.59 -9.24
C THR A 157 -3.37 13.80 -8.56
N ILE A 158 -2.86 14.77 -9.34
CA ILE A 158 -2.11 15.90 -8.79
C ILE A 158 -3.00 17.11 -8.51
N ASN A 159 -2.65 17.89 -7.48
CA ASN A 159 -3.34 19.13 -7.17
C ASN A 159 -2.82 20.29 -8.04
N LEU A 160 -3.28 20.37 -9.28
CA LEU A 160 -3.10 21.50 -10.20
C LEU A 160 -4.46 22.08 -10.59
N SER A 161 -4.50 23.41 -10.76
CA SER A 161 -5.70 24.14 -11.19
C SER A 161 -6.10 23.83 -12.62
N ASP A 162 -5.11 23.67 -13.51
CA ASP A 162 -5.34 23.23 -14.88
C ASP A 162 -5.50 21.72 -14.91
N LYS A 163 -6.75 21.25 -14.91
CA LYS A 163 -7.06 19.84 -15.16
C LYS A 163 -7.10 19.57 -16.66
N LEU A 164 -6.63 18.39 -17.06
CA LEU A 164 -6.71 17.92 -18.43
C LEU A 164 -8.05 17.23 -18.63
N ASP A 165 -8.84 17.75 -19.55
CA ASP A 165 -9.98 17.04 -20.10
C ASP A 165 -9.55 16.33 -21.38
N ILE A 166 -10.07 15.12 -21.62
CA ILE A 166 -9.76 14.35 -22.82
C ILE A 166 -11.03 13.87 -23.50
N GLU A 167 -11.09 14.06 -24.82
CA GLU A 167 -12.07 13.39 -25.65
C GLU A 167 -11.48 12.05 -26.10
N LEU A 168 -12.13 10.96 -25.71
CA LEU A 168 -11.73 9.62 -26.11
C LEU A 168 -12.30 9.28 -27.49
N ASP A 169 -11.50 8.60 -28.30
CA ASP A 169 -11.95 8.09 -29.59
C ASP A 169 -13.12 7.10 -29.43
N GLN A 170 -13.94 6.95 -30.48
CA GLN A 170 -15.05 6.00 -30.46
C GLN A 170 -14.55 4.57 -30.18
N GLY A 171 -15.17 3.92 -29.20
CA GLY A 171 -14.82 2.56 -28.78
C GLY A 171 -13.66 2.48 -27.80
N VAL A 172 -13.24 3.61 -27.22
CA VAL A 172 -12.32 3.66 -26.08
C VAL A 172 -13.10 4.01 -24.82
N GLU A 173 -12.96 3.18 -23.80
CA GLU A 173 -13.52 3.42 -22.48
C GLU A 173 -12.37 3.59 -21.48
N LEU A 174 -12.43 4.64 -20.66
CA LEU A 174 -11.51 4.88 -19.56
C LEU A 174 -12.30 4.86 -18.25
N GLU A 175 -11.94 3.92 -17.39
CA GLU A 175 -12.57 3.74 -16.09
C GLU A 175 -11.58 4.11 -14.98
N TYR A 176 -12.04 4.87 -13.98
CA TYR A 176 -11.32 5.08 -12.74
C TYR A 176 -11.62 3.92 -11.79
N ILE A 177 -10.59 3.13 -11.47
CA ILE A 177 -10.71 1.93 -10.64
C ILE A 177 -10.50 2.25 -9.15
N GLY A 178 -9.87 3.39 -8.83
CA GLY A 178 -9.61 3.77 -7.45
C GLY A 178 -8.35 3.13 -6.85
N PHE A 179 -8.39 2.88 -5.54
CA PHE A 179 -7.23 2.54 -4.71
C PHE A 179 -7.00 1.03 -4.51
N ASP A 180 -7.49 0.16 -5.39
CA ASP A 180 -7.43 -1.29 -5.14
C ASP A 180 -6.04 -1.88 -5.41
N TYR A 181 -5.28 -2.18 -4.34
CA TYR A 181 -3.97 -2.83 -4.41
C TYR A 181 -4.01 -4.36 -4.58
N GLY A 182 -5.14 -4.92 -5.02
CA GLY A 182 -5.45 -6.34 -4.90
C GLY A 182 -6.04 -6.68 -3.53
N VAL A 183 -6.53 -5.67 -2.81
CA VAL A 183 -7.26 -5.81 -1.54
C VAL A 183 -8.56 -6.57 -1.78
N SER A 184 -9.24 -6.33 -2.89
CA SER A 184 -10.44 -7.07 -3.29
C SER A 184 -10.17 -8.57 -3.39
N ASP A 185 -9.03 -8.97 -3.97
CA ASP A 185 -8.65 -10.38 -4.08
C ASP A 185 -8.50 -11.04 -2.70
N LEU A 186 -8.08 -10.29 -1.67
CA LEU A 186 -7.93 -10.80 -0.31
C LEU A 186 -9.28 -11.00 0.39
N VAL A 187 -10.31 -10.24 0.04
CA VAL A 187 -11.64 -10.39 0.66
C VAL A 187 -12.17 -11.82 0.49
N ASP A 188 -11.87 -12.42 -0.66
CA ASP A 188 -12.31 -13.77 -1.03
C ASP A 188 -11.35 -14.88 -0.57
N ASP A 189 -10.17 -14.56 -0.03
CA ASP A 189 -9.15 -15.53 0.41
C ASP A 189 -8.82 -15.41 1.92
N SER A 190 -8.52 -16.54 2.56
CA SER A 190 -8.09 -16.61 3.97
C SER A 190 -6.59 -16.32 4.19
N GLY A 191 -5.86 -15.94 3.12
CA GLY A 191 -4.44 -15.62 3.16
C GLY A 191 -4.09 -14.23 3.69
N TYR A 192 -3.02 -13.68 3.13
CA TYR A 192 -2.56 -12.32 3.40
C TYR A 192 -1.91 -11.71 2.14
N LEU A 193 -1.89 -10.38 2.10
CA LEU A 193 -1.09 -9.61 1.16
C LEU A 193 0.12 -9.03 1.90
N TYR A 194 1.30 -9.19 1.32
CA TYR A 194 2.49 -8.48 1.79
C TYR A 194 2.85 -7.35 0.84
N PHE A 195 2.95 -6.15 1.39
CA PHE A 195 3.34 -4.91 0.74
C PHE A 195 4.76 -4.58 1.17
N GLU A 196 5.74 -4.87 0.32
CA GLU A 196 7.12 -4.45 0.53
C GLU A 196 7.35 -3.10 -0.14
N ILE A 197 8.25 -2.28 0.40
CA ILE A 197 8.59 -0.97 -0.18
C ILE A 197 9.16 -1.15 -1.59
N ASP A 198 10.06 -2.14 -1.73
CA ASP A 198 10.85 -2.34 -2.95
C ASP A 198 10.48 -3.60 -3.72
N THR A 199 9.54 -4.42 -3.26
CA THR A 199 9.16 -5.62 -4.02
C THR A 199 7.68 -5.68 -4.36
N PRO A 200 7.34 -6.38 -5.45
CA PRO A 200 5.96 -6.59 -5.83
C PRO A 200 5.11 -7.25 -4.75
N ILE A 201 3.93 -6.68 -4.47
CA ILE A 201 2.84 -7.29 -3.69
C ILE A 201 2.74 -8.79 -3.96
N LYS A 202 2.70 -9.58 -2.90
CA LYS A 202 2.53 -11.02 -3.00
C LYS A 202 1.25 -11.38 -2.26
N VAL A 203 0.31 -11.98 -2.98
CA VAL A 203 -0.73 -12.82 -2.39
C VAL A 203 -0.05 -14.13 -2.04
N GLY A 204 -0.26 -14.63 -0.81
CA GLY A 204 0.11 -15.98 -0.38
C GLY A 204 1.47 -16.49 -0.89
N ASN A 205 2.54 -16.24 -0.14
CA ASN A 205 3.90 -16.77 -0.37
C ASN A 205 4.70 -16.69 0.94
N GLU A 206 5.77 -17.49 1.09
CA GLU A 206 6.64 -17.60 2.28
C GLU A 206 7.26 -16.27 2.75
N PHE A 207 6.46 -15.43 3.42
CA PHE A 207 6.96 -14.32 4.21
C PHE A 207 6.72 -14.65 5.67
N ASN A 208 7.79 -14.96 6.39
CA ASN A 208 7.74 -15.22 7.82
C ASN A 208 8.36 -14.05 8.58
N PRO A 209 7.55 -13.04 8.97
CA PRO A 209 8.07 -11.89 9.70
C PRO A 209 8.57 -12.33 11.08
N GLY A 210 9.74 -11.82 11.47
CA GLY A 210 10.28 -12.08 12.82
C GLY A 210 9.46 -11.40 13.92
N ALA A 211 8.84 -10.26 13.62
CA ALA A 211 7.97 -9.51 14.51
C ALA A 211 6.92 -8.72 13.73
N ILE A 212 5.75 -8.55 14.33
CA ILE A 212 4.59 -7.89 13.72
C ILE A 212 4.04 -6.87 14.71
N LEU A 213 3.67 -5.68 14.23
CA LEU A 213 2.92 -4.67 14.97
C LEU A 213 1.51 -4.56 14.39
N PRO A 214 0.51 -5.27 14.98
CA PRO A 214 -0.87 -5.17 14.55
C PRO A 214 -1.50 -3.85 14.96
N GLY A 215 -2.33 -3.27 14.10
CA GLY A 215 -3.04 -2.03 14.41
C GLY A 215 -4.14 -1.69 13.41
N SER A 216 -5.05 -0.80 13.80
CA SER A 216 -6.07 -0.30 12.88
C SER A 216 -5.56 0.82 11.98
N PHE A 217 -4.50 1.53 12.39
CA PHE A 217 -3.83 2.62 11.67
C PHE A 217 -4.78 3.64 11.04
N ASP A 218 -5.68 4.14 11.87
CA ASP A 218 -6.81 4.97 11.46
C ASP A 218 -6.87 6.27 12.28
N PRO A 219 -5.99 7.25 11.99
CA PRO A 219 -4.85 7.20 11.06
C PRO A 219 -3.53 6.69 11.69
N ILE A 220 -2.50 6.43 10.88
CA ILE A 220 -1.13 6.23 11.38
C ILE A 220 -0.60 7.55 11.99
N HIS A 221 0.23 7.46 13.03
CA HIS A 221 0.76 8.64 13.74
C HIS A 221 2.11 8.34 14.39
N ALA A 222 2.72 9.35 15.02
CA ALA A 222 4.05 9.28 15.63
C ALA A 222 4.22 8.07 16.55
N GLY A 223 3.28 7.82 17.46
CA GLY A 223 3.31 6.64 18.33
C GLY A 223 3.40 5.28 17.65
N HIS A 224 2.72 5.08 16.53
CA HIS A 224 2.88 3.83 15.77
C HIS A 224 4.32 3.67 15.26
N THR A 225 4.89 4.76 14.72
CA THR A 225 6.25 4.74 14.18
C THR A 225 7.33 4.68 15.27
N ALA A 226 7.09 5.28 16.43
CA ALA A 226 7.98 5.20 17.58
C ALA A 226 7.94 3.80 18.21
N LEU A 227 6.75 3.19 18.31
CA LEU A 227 6.60 1.83 18.82
C LEU A 227 7.27 0.81 17.91
N LEU A 228 7.13 0.97 16.59
CA LEU A 228 7.81 0.17 15.59
C LEU A 228 9.33 0.19 15.83
N LYS A 229 9.93 1.40 15.84
CA LYS A 229 11.38 1.59 16.01
C LYS A 229 11.90 1.07 17.34
N ALA A 230 11.21 1.35 18.44
CA ALA A 230 11.59 0.86 19.76
C ALA A 230 11.55 -0.67 19.83
N SER A 231 10.57 -1.29 19.16
CA SER A 231 10.45 -2.74 19.10
C SER A 231 11.52 -3.37 18.21
N GLU A 232 11.89 -2.73 17.10
CA GLU A 232 13.03 -3.16 16.27
C GLU A 232 14.35 -3.14 17.05
N GLU A 233 14.59 -2.06 17.82
CA GLU A 233 15.77 -1.93 18.68
C GLU A 233 15.81 -3.02 19.76
N PHE A 234 14.68 -3.25 20.42
CA PHE A 234 14.55 -4.26 21.48
C PHE A 234 14.72 -5.68 20.95
N LEU A 235 14.03 -6.02 19.86
CA LEU A 235 13.99 -7.38 19.31
C LEU A 235 15.21 -7.70 18.44
N ARG A 236 15.95 -6.67 17.97
CA ARG A 236 17.01 -6.78 16.96
C ARG A 236 16.55 -7.53 15.70
N LYS A 237 15.30 -7.27 15.31
CA LYS A 237 14.61 -7.85 14.16
C LYS A 237 13.80 -6.76 13.49
N GLU A 238 13.57 -6.92 12.19
CA GLU A 238 12.60 -6.11 11.46
C GLU A 238 11.20 -6.35 12.05
N VAL A 239 10.47 -5.26 12.28
CA VAL A 239 9.06 -5.29 12.71
C VAL A 239 8.22 -4.80 11.55
N VAL A 240 7.17 -5.54 11.21
CA VAL A 240 6.30 -5.20 10.09
C VAL A 240 4.92 -4.80 10.60
N PHE A 241 4.34 -3.73 10.05
CA PHE A 241 2.96 -3.37 10.37
C PHE A 241 2.00 -4.44 9.88
N GLU A 242 0.92 -4.67 10.61
CA GLU A 242 -0.17 -5.54 10.15
C GLU A 242 -1.53 -4.88 10.34
N LEU A 243 -2.30 -4.85 9.25
CA LEU A 243 -3.67 -4.38 9.20
C LEU A 243 -4.58 -5.59 8.96
N SER A 244 -5.51 -5.84 9.88
CA SER A 244 -6.58 -6.81 9.65
C SER A 244 -7.80 -6.14 9.06
N MET A 245 -8.34 -6.73 7.99
CA MET A 245 -9.62 -6.34 7.42
C MET A 245 -10.80 -6.80 8.28
N ALA A 246 -10.65 -7.92 8.99
CA ALA A 246 -11.66 -8.45 9.89
C ALA A 246 -11.45 -7.93 11.32
N ASN A 247 -12.54 -7.77 12.08
CA ASN A 247 -12.50 -7.32 13.45
C ASN A 247 -13.50 -8.10 14.31
N VAL A 248 -13.10 -8.49 15.53
CA VAL A 248 -13.97 -9.23 16.46
C VAL A 248 -15.12 -8.37 16.98
N ASP A 249 -14.88 -7.07 17.22
CA ASP A 249 -15.84 -6.18 17.89
C ASP A 249 -16.55 -5.22 16.92
N LYS A 250 -16.09 -5.13 15.67
CA LYS A 250 -16.54 -4.13 14.69
C LYS A 250 -16.83 -4.81 13.35
N PRO A 251 -17.62 -4.18 12.47
CA PRO A 251 -17.73 -4.63 11.08
C PRO A 251 -16.34 -4.74 10.43
N ASP A 252 -16.20 -5.69 9.50
CA ASP A 252 -15.06 -5.75 8.58
C ASP A 252 -14.89 -4.39 7.90
N ILE A 253 -13.65 -3.94 7.74
CA ILE A 253 -13.36 -2.72 6.99
C ILE A 253 -13.56 -2.98 5.50
N SER A 254 -14.06 -1.96 4.80
CA SER A 254 -14.25 -2.00 3.35
C SER A 254 -12.91 -2.08 2.60
N VAL A 255 -12.96 -2.47 1.33
CA VAL A 255 -11.79 -2.45 0.44
C VAL A 255 -11.25 -1.02 0.33
N GLU A 256 -12.15 -0.05 0.26
CA GLU A 256 -11.85 1.38 0.18
C GLU A 256 -11.12 1.85 1.44
N ASP A 257 -11.63 1.55 2.63
CA ASP A 257 -11.02 1.94 3.90
C ASP A 257 -9.66 1.26 4.12
N ALA A 258 -9.54 -0.03 3.79
CA ALA A 258 -8.27 -0.74 3.83
C ALA A 258 -7.25 -0.08 2.91
N SER A 259 -7.67 0.29 1.70
CA SER A 259 -6.82 0.97 0.72
C SER A 259 -6.39 2.36 1.21
N ILE A 260 -7.28 3.14 1.85
CA ILE A 260 -6.95 4.43 2.47
C ILE A 260 -5.91 4.28 3.59
N ARG A 261 -5.98 3.20 4.38
CA ARG A 261 -5.00 2.92 5.44
C ARG A 261 -3.66 2.47 4.87
N ILE A 262 -3.68 1.61 3.85
CA ILE A 262 -2.47 1.17 3.11
C ILE A 262 -1.76 2.39 2.50
N ASN A 263 -2.50 3.32 1.90
CA ASN A 263 -1.95 4.55 1.30
C ASN A 263 -1.05 5.33 2.28
N GLN A 264 -1.41 5.39 3.56
CA GLN A 264 -0.64 6.13 4.56
C GLN A 264 0.75 5.53 4.82
N MET A 265 0.89 4.21 4.57
CA MET A 265 2.11 3.43 4.80
C MET A 265 2.90 3.15 3.53
N PHE A 266 2.25 3.21 2.37
CA PHE A 266 2.82 2.78 1.10
C PHE A 266 4.10 3.56 0.75
N GLY A 267 5.16 2.83 0.36
CA GLY A 267 6.46 3.41 0.03
C GLY A 267 7.21 4.03 1.22
N LYS A 268 6.75 3.80 2.46
CA LYS A 268 7.39 4.27 3.70
C LYS A 268 7.74 3.11 4.64
N TRP A 269 6.83 2.14 4.79
CA TRP A 269 7.02 0.96 5.62
C TRP A 269 6.46 -0.29 4.94
N PRO A 270 7.03 -1.48 5.22
CA PRO A 270 6.38 -2.73 4.85
C PRO A 270 5.09 -2.92 5.64
N LEU A 271 4.10 -3.56 5.01
CA LEU A 271 2.77 -3.81 5.60
C LEU A 271 2.27 -5.20 5.22
N ILE A 272 1.65 -5.89 6.17
CA ILE A 272 0.88 -7.09 5.94
C ILE A 272 -0.60 -6.74 6.05
N LEU A 273 -1.41 -7.12 5.07
CA LEU A 273 -2.86 -7.08 5.15
C LEU A 273 -3.40 -8.49 5.34
N THR A 274 -4.22 -8.71 6.35
CA THR A 274 -4.83 -10.03 6.64
C THR A 274 -6.34 -9.93 6.81
N ARG A 275 -7.01 -11.08 6.96
CA ARG A 275 -8.36 -11.20 7.52
C ARG A 275 -8.37 -11.83 8.92
N ALA A 276 -7.22 -11.81 9.63
CA ALA A 276 -7.08 -12.43 10.93
C ALA A 276 -7.45 -11.44 12.06
N ASP A 277 -8.66 -11.58 12.58
CA ASP A 277 -9.22 -10.75 13.65
C ASP A 277 -8.71 -11.10 15.06
N THR A 278 -8.23 -12.33 15.28
CA THR A 278 -7.65 -12.80 16.54
C THR A 278 -6.15 -13.07 16.44
N PHE A 279 -5.44 -13.00 17.58
CA PHE A 279 -4.01 -13.34 17.64
C PHE A 279 -3.74 -14.83 17.38
N SER A 280 -4.66 -15.73 17.70
CA SER A 280 -4.57 -17.16 17.36
C SER A 280 -4.59 -17.36 15.83
N ARG A 281 -5.48 -16.66 15.11
CA ARG A 281 -5.49 -16.66 13.63
C ARG A 281 -4.23 -16.03 13.05
N LYS A 282 -3.74 -14.93 13.63
CA LYS A 282 -2.45 -14.33 13.22
C LYS A 282 -1.28 -15.29 13.45
N ALA A 283 -1.26 -16.02 14.57
CA ALA A 283 -0.22 -17.00 14.87
C ALA A 283 -0.23 -18.17 13.87
N LYS A 284 -1.40 -18.59 13.39
CA LYS A 284 -1.53 -19.60 12.32
C LYS A 284 -0.93 -19.13 11.00
N LEU A 285 -1.15 -17.85 10.66
CA LEU A 285 -0.56 -17.25 9.45
C LEU A 285 0.95 -17.06 9.59
N PHE A 286 1.43 -16.71 10.79
CA PHE A 286 2.83 -16.37 11.05
C PHE A 286 3.42 -17.13 12.25
N PRO A 287 3.63 -18.46 12.15
CA PRO A 287 4.20 -19.24 13.24
C PRO A 287 5.61 -18.74 13.62
N GLY A 288 5.84 -18.55 14.92
CA GLY A 288 7.11 -18.04 15.46
C GLY A 288 7.23 -16.52 15.53
N ALA A 289 6.23 -15.77 15.06
CA ALA A 289 6.25 -14.31 15.09
C ALA A 289 6.09 -13.76 16.51
N VAL A 290 6.73 -12.61 16.77
CA VAL A 290 6.52 -11.82 17.98
C VAL A 290 5.52 -10.70 17.69
N PHE A 291 4.41 -10.65 18.42
CA PHE A 291 3.40 -9.60 18.30
C PHE A 291 3.69 -8.43 19.25
N VAL A 292 3.97 -7.26 18.67
CA VAL A 292 4.14 -6.00 19.39
C VAL A 292 2.78 -5.37 19.63
N VAL A 293 2.42 -5.15 20.89
CA VAL A 293 1.11 -4.64 21.29
C VAL A 293 1.24 -3.56 22.37
N GLY A 294 0.30 -2.62 22.39
CA GLY A 294 0.15 -1.70 23.51
C GLY A 294 -0.56 -2.35 24.71
N TYR A 295 -0.42 -1.75 25.89
CA TYR A 295 -1.01 -2.23 27.14
C TYR A 295 -2.50 -2.61 27.02
N ASP A 296 -3.34 -1.77 26.40
CA ASP A 296 -4.78 -2.08 26.27
C ASP A 296 -5.04 -3.32 25.43
N THR A 297 -4.26 -3.52 24.36
CA THR A 297 -4.38 -4.74 23.55
C THR A 297 -3.89 -5.96 24.33
N GLY A 298 -2.83 -5.78 25.13
CA GLY A 298 -2.38 -6.76 26.12
C GLY A 298 -3.50 -7.20 27.07
N LEU A 299 -4.30 -6.26 27.61
CA LEU A 299 -5.47 -6.58 28.43
C LEU A 299 -6.50 -7.40 27.66
N ARG A 300 -6.82 -7.04 26.41
CA ARG A 300 -7.81 -7.77 25.60
C ARG A 300 -7.40 -9.20 25.31
N ILE A 301 -6.10 -9.44 25.10
CA ILE A 301 -5.55 -10.78 24.84
C ILE A 301 -5.85 -11.74 26.00
N ILE A 302 -5.87 -11.26 27.24
CA ILE A 302 -6.07 -12.07 28.46
C ILE A 302 -7.44 -11.85 29.12
N ASP A 303 -8.40 -11.26 28.41
CA ASP A 303 -9.75 -10.99 28.91
C ASP A 303 -10.76 -11.90 28.20
N SER A 304 -11.42 -12.78 28.95
CA SER A 304 -12.42 -13.73 28.45
C SER A 304 -13.56 -13.08 27.67
N LYS A 305 -13.82 -11.78 27.87
CA LYS A 305 -14.82 -11.03 27.10
C LYS A 305 -14.58 -11.13 25.59
N TYR A 306 -13.33 -11.22 25.14
CA TYR A 306 -12.97 -11.33 23.72
C TYR A 306 -12.94 -12.78 23.21
N TYR A 307 -13.39 -13.72 24.03
CA TYR A 307 -13.44 -15.16 23.76
C TYR A 307 -14.83 -15.72 24.13
N ASP A 308 -15.89 -15.03 23.70
CA ASP A 308 -17.29 -15.39 23.97
C ASP A 308 -17.66 -15.45 25.46
N ASN A 309 -16.92 -14.73 26.31
CA ASN A 309 -16.99 -14.80 27.78
C ASN A 309 -16.63 -16.19 28.34
N ASP A 310 -15.85 -16.99 27.58
CA ASP A 310 -15.39 -18.32 27.97
C ASP A 310 -13.88 -18.30 28.29
N VAL A 311 -13.56 -18.56 29.56
CA VAL A 311 -12.18 -18.66 30.04
C VAL A 311 -11.45 -19.86 29.42
N ASN A 312 -12.11 -20.98 29.19
CA ASN A 312 -11.46 -22.16 28.58
C ASN A 312 -11.06 -21.86 27.14
N ASN A 313 -11.94 -21.23 26.37
CA ASN A 313 -11.64 -20.78 25.00
C ASN A 313 -10.43 -19.82 24.98
N MET A 314 -10.37 -18.86 25.91
CA MET A 314 -9.21 -17.98 26.06
C MET A 314 -7.92 -18.77 26.34
N ILE A 315 -7.96 -19.72 27.27
CA ILE A 315 -6.80 -20.57 27.58
C ILE A 315 -6.38 -21.41 26.37
N GLU A 316 -7.32 -22.02 25.65
CA GLU A 316 -7.05 -22.83 24.45
C GLU A 316 -6.38 -22.01 23.34
N GLN A 317 -6.85 -20.78 23.09
CA GLN A 317 -6.24 -19.90 22.10
C GLN A 317 -4.85 -19.41 22.50
N LEU A 318 -4.62 -19.12 23.78
CA LEU A 318 -3.29 -18.78 24.29
C LEU A 318 -2.31 -19.98 24.22
N ASP A 319 -2.80 -21.19 24.51
CA ASP A 319 -2.03 -22.42 24.32
C ASP A 319 -1.68 -22.65 22.85
N GLU A 320 -2.61 -22.41 21.93
CA GLU A 320 -2.35 -22.51 20.49
C GLU A 320 -1.27 -21.52 20.03
N ILE A 321 -1.34 -20.25 20.46
CA ILE A 321 -0.33 -19.22 20.18
C ILE A 321 1.04 -19.67 20.69
N LYS A 322 1.09 -20.22 21.91
CA LYS A 322 2.32 -20.76 22.52
C LYS A 322 2.88 -21.96 21.75
N GLN A 323 2.03 -22.89 21.32
CA GLN A 323 2.44 -24.07 20.53
C GLN A 323 2.99 -23.68 19.16
N LEU A 324 2.43 -22.61 18.55
CA LEU A 324 2.94 -21.99 17.33
C LEU A 324 4.21 -21.16 17.55
N LYS A 325 4.75 -21.15 18.78
CA LYS A 325 5.97 -20.44 19.19
C LYS A 325 5.89 -18.93 19.02
N CYS A 326 4.68 -18.38 19.02
CA CYS A 326 4.46 -16.95 19.02
C CYS A 326 4.54 -16.38 20.44
N SER A 327 4.87 -15.10 20.54
CA SER A 327 4.96 -14.39 21.81
C SER A 327 4.54 -12.93 21.66
N PHE A 328 4.44 -12.21 22.76
CA PHE A 328 4.03 -10.81 22.82
C PHE A 328 5.12 -9.94 23.40
N VAL A 329 5.28 -8.75 22.82
CA VAL A 329 5.98 -7.63 23.45
C VAL A 329 4.95 -6.56 23.78
N VAL A 330 4.84 -6.24 25.07
CA VAL A 330 3.84 -5.31 25.59
C VAL A 330 4.49 -3.97 25.91
N ALA A 331 4.08 -2.94 25.18
CA ALA A 331 4.46 -1.56 25.47
C ALA A 331 3.62 -0.98 26.61
N ALA A 332 4.30 -0.28 27.53
CA ALA A 332 3.67 0.41 28.64
C ALA A 332 2.77 1.56 28.15
N ARG A 333 1.80 1.95 28.98
CA ARG A 333 0.92 3.10 28.73
C ARG A 333 0.82 3.98 29.96
N CYS A 334 0.86 5.29 29.77
CA CYS A 334 0.50 6.25 30.81
C CYS A 334 -0.99 6.58 30.75
N ILE A 335 -1.70 6.44 31.87
CA ILE A 335 -3.10 6.83 32.02
C ILE A 335 -3.21 7.70 33.28
N ASN A 336 -3.64 8.96 33.13
CA ASN A 336 -3.82 9.91 34.24
C ASN A 336 -2.59 10.01 35.17
N GLY A 337 -1.38 9.99 34.60
CA GLY A 337 -0.11 10.04 35.35
C GLY A 337 0.34 8.72 35.99
N SER A 338 -0.45 7.65 35.88
CA SER A 338 -0.06 6.29 36.30
C SER A 338 0.53 5.52 35.12
N LEU A 339 1.72 4.95 35.32
CA LEU A 339 2.39 4.10 34.32
C LEU A 339 1.93 2.66 34.49
N LEU A 340 1.28 2.12 33.47
CA LEU A 340 0.82 0.73 33.40
C LEU A 340 1.75 -0.09 32.51
N THR A 341 2.22 -1.21 33.03
CA THR A 341 3.25 -2.07 32.45
C THR A 341 2.77 -3.52 32.36
N LEU A 342 3.57 -4.42 31.77
CA LEU A 342 3.25 -5.85 31.75
C LEU A 342 2.98 -6.42 33.16
N LYS A 343 3.62 -5.89 34.20
CA LYS A 343 3.43 -6.33 35.59
C LYS A 343 2.02 -6.09 36.11
N ASP A 344 1.30 -5.14 35.52
CA ASP A 344 -0.07 -4.80 35.89
C ASP A 344 -1.10 -5.68 35.15
N LEU A 345 -0.67 -6.42 34.12
CA LEU A 345 -1.50 -7.42 33.44
C LEU A 345 -1.60 -8.69 34.27
N LYS A 346 -2.82 -9.19 34.45
CA LYS A 346 -3.10 -10.45 35.16
C LYS A 346 -2.89 -11.68 34.27
N VAL A 347 -1.70 -11.79 33.67
CA VAL A 347 -1.35 -12.91 32.78
C VAL A 347 -1.43 -14.24 33.54
N PRO A 348 -2.15 -15.25 33.06
CA PRO A 348 -2.16 -16.57 33.70
C PRO A 348 -0.74 -17.15 33.76
N LYS A 349 -0.34 -17.68 34.92
CA LYS A 349 1.06 -18.09 35.19
C LYS A 349 1.65 -19.02 34.12
N GLN A 350 0.84 -19.89 33.53
CA GLN A 350 1.26 -20.84 32.50
C GLN A 350 1.68 -20.19 31.16
N PHE A 351 1.34 -18.92 30.95
CA PHE A 351 1.65 -18.14 29.74
C PHE A 351 2.65 -17.02 30.01
N ALA A 352 3.14 -16.84 31.23
CA ALA A 352 4.04 -15.73 31.56
C ALA A 352 5.32 -15.70 30.70
N ASP A 353 5.75 -16.85 30.19
CA ASP A 353 6.92 -17.01 29.33
C ASP A 353 6.74 -16.49 27.90
N ILE A 354 5.52 -16.31 27.43
CA ILE A 354 5.23 -15.76 26.08
C ILE A 354 4.86 -14.28 26.11
N PHE A 355 4.95 -13.60 27.26
CA PHE A 355 4.77 -12.14 27.37
C PHE A 355 6.06 -11.48 27.83
N HIS A 356 6.50 -10.46 27.10
CA HIS A 356 7.70 -9.70 27.39
C HIS A 356 7.38 -8.21 27.48
N GLU A 357 8.00 -7.52 28.43
CA GLU A 357 7.81 -6.08 28.61
C GLU A 357 8.76 -5.33 27.67
N LEU A 358 8.25 -4.38 26.90
CA LEU A 358 9.10 -3.42 26.18
C LEU A 358 9.66 -2.42 27.21
N PRO A 359 11.00 -2.26 27.32
CA PRO A 359 11.59 -1.32 28.26
C PRO A 359 11.06 0.10 28.07
N ILE A 360 10.67 0.74 29.18
CA ILE A 360 10.09 2.09 29.20
C ILE A 360 11.08 3.13 28.67
N GLU A 361 12.38 2.87 28.81
CA GLU A 361 13.45 3.72 28.31
C GLU A 361 13.47 3.78 26.77
N LEU A 362 12.99 2.73 26.09
CA LEU A 362 12.92 2.65 24.64
C LEU A 362 11.62 3.25 24.09
N PHE A 363 10.52 3.17 24.84
CA PHE A 363 9.23 3.66 24.40
C PHE A 363 8.40 4.23 25.53
N ARG A 364 8.09 5.52 25.41
CA ARG A 364 7.18 6.25 26.27
C ARG A 364 6.38 7.22 25.42
N GLU A 365 5.20 6.81 24.99
CA GLU A 365 4.28 7.70 24.26
C GLU A 365 2.98 7.91 25.03
N ASP A 366 2.60 9.19 25.12
CA ASP A 366 1.39 9.68 25.79
C ASP A 366 0.23 9.91 24.79
N ILE A 367 0.30 9.37 23.57
CA ILE A 367 -0.67 9.66 22.49
C ILE A 367 -1.67 8.51 22.30
N SER A 368 -2.96 8.78 22.53
CA SER A 368 -4.06 7.85 22.26
C SER A 368 -4.67 8.08 20.86
N SER A 369 -4.77 7.02 20.04
CA SER A 369 -5.41 7.10 18.71
C SER A 369 -6.89 7.51 18.78
N THR A 370 -7.54 7.35 19.93
CA THR A 370 -8.92 7.82 20.17
C THR A 370 -8.98 9.33 20.39
N GLU A 371 -7.97 9.92 21.02
CA GLU A 371 -7.90 11.37 21.27
C GLU A 371 -7.58 12.14 19.97
N ILE A 372 -6.77 11.58 19.08
CA ILE A 372 -6.53 12.17 17.74
C ILE A 372 -7.83 12.24 16.94
N ARG A 373 -8.66 11.18 16.96
CA ARG A 373 -9.94 11.15 16.23
C ARG A 373 -10.93 12.19 16.75
N ALA A 374 -10.96 12.43 18.07
CA ALA A 374 -11.79 13.48 18.66
C ALA A 374 -11.33 14.89 18.23
N ASN A 375 -10.02 15.15 18.23
CA ASN A 375 -9.47 16.45 17.82
C ASN A 375 -9.48 16.70 16.30
N SER A 376 -9.68 15.66 15.48
CA SER A 376 -9.77 15.79 14.02
C SER A 376 -11.17 16.22 13.57
N LEU A 377 -12.21 15.87 14.35
CA LEU A 377 -13.61 16.26 14.10
C LEU A 377 -13.91 17.72 14.48
N ASP A 378 -13.07 18.36 15.30
CA ASP A 378 -13.21 19.78 15.67
C ASP A 378 -12.45 20.75 14.72
N LYS A 379 -11.98 20.25 13.57
CA LYS A 379 -11.30 21.04 12.53
C LYS A 379 -11.90 20.85 11.14
N GLU A 380 -13.23 20.79 11.06
CA GLU A 380 -13.97 21.12 9.82
C GLU A 380 -14.46 22.56 9.83
#